data_AF-A0A1G0CQ96-F1
#
_entry.id   AF-A0A1G0CQ96-F1
#
_cell.length_a   1.000
_cell.length_b   1.000
_cell.length_c   1.000
_cell.angle_alpha   90.00
_cell.angle_beta   90.00
_cell.angle_gamma   90.00
#
_symmetry.space_group_name_H-M   'P 1'
#
loop_
_entity.id
_entity.type
_entity.pdbx_description
1 polymer ?
#
loop_
_entity_poly.entity_id
_entity_poly.type
_entity_poly.pdbx_seq_one_letter_code
_entity_poly.pdbx_strand_id
1 'polypeptide(L)'
;MDDLETSAKAHAKARTELTNLVTLLNAELDAVKRKRMAKLKQSVAEAAETGRALLDLVAESQTLFRKPKSVTLYGIKCGFKKQPGKIDIADPEQTIKLIRKHFPELADNLIATKEAPSKEGLNTCDAATLKKIGVTVTSDTDVAFISDPTSDVDKIVSALLKDAMEVAD
;
A
#
# COMPACT_ATOMS: atom_id res chain seq x y z
N MET A 1 -37.42 22.79 10.47
CA MET A 1 -36.57 23.12 9.30
C MET A 1 -35.48 24.08 9.73
N ASP A 2 -35.81 25.20 10.38
CA ASP A 2 -34.85 26.22 10.85
C ASP A 2 -33.71 25.68 11.74
N ASP A 3 -33.99 24.72 12.64
CA ASP A 3 -32.96 24.09 13.49
C ASP A 3 -32.00 23.21 12.69
N LEU A 4 -32.51 22.51 11.66
CA LEU A 4 -31.71 21.69 10.76
C LEU A 4 -30.82 22.56 9.88
N GLU A 5 -31.35 23.66 9.35
CA GLU A 5 -30.59 24.64 8.57
C GLU A 5 -29.48 25.29 9.40
N THR A 6 -29.79 25.66 10.64
CA THR A 6 -28.82 26.25 11.57
C THR A 6 -27.70 25.26 11.88
N SER A 7 -28.04 24.00 12.17
CA SER A 7 -27.09 22.94 12.46
C SER A 7 -26.25 22.57 11.24
N ALA A 8 -26.86 22.47 10.05
CA ALA A 8 -26.17 22.21 8.80
C ALA A 8 -25.17 23.34 8.46
N LYS A 9 -25.56 24.60 8.68
CA LYS A 9 -24.68 25.76 8.49
C LYS A 9 -23.49 25.76 9.45
N ALA A 10 -23.72 25.42 10.72
CA ALA A 10 -22.65 25.28 11.71
C ALA A 10 -21.68 24.14 11.34
N HIS A 11 -22.21 22.99 10.91
CA HIS A 11 -21.42 21.85 10.46
C HIS A 11 -20.57 22.19 9.22
N ALA A 12 -21.17 22.82 8.20
CA ALA A 12 -20.47 23.24 6.99
C ALA A 12 -19.31 24.22 7.30
N LYS A 13 -19.52 25.15 8.25
CA LYS A 13 -18.47 26.07 8.70
C LYS A 13 -17.32 25.33 9.38
N ALA A 14 -17.61 24.46 10.33
CA ALA A 14 -16.59 23.68 11.05
C ALA A 14 -15.79 22.80 10.08
N ARG A 15 -16.45 22.19 9.09
CA ARG A 15 -15.81 21.36 8.07
C ARG A 15 -14.91 22.17 7.14
N THR A 16 -15.34 23.37 6.73
CA THR A 16 -14.50 24.30 5.94
C THR A 16 -13.23 24.67 6.70
N GLU A 17 -13.33 24.93 7.99
CA GLU A 17 -12.19 25.26 8.84
C GLU A 17 -11.22 24.07 8.97
N LEU A 18 -11.75 22.86 9.17
CA LEU A 18 -10.96 21.64 9.18
C LEU A 18 -10.22 21.40 7.85
N THR A 19 -10.90 21.60 6.71
CA THR A 19 -10.28 21.50 5.38
C THR A 19 -9.14 22.51 5.21
N ASN A 20 -9.30 23.74 5.68
CA ASN A 20 -8.24 24.75 5.64
C ASN A 20 -7.02 24.35 6.47
N LEU A 21 -7.25 23.82 7.69
CA LEU A 21 -6.16 23.34 8.56
C LEU A 21 -5.39 22.17 7.93
N VAL A 22 -6.10 21.19 7.37
CA VAL A 22 -5.48 20.04 6.67
C VAL A 22 -4.70 20.50 5.45
N THR A 23 -5.21 21.48 4.71
CA THR A 23 -4.52 22.05 3.55
C THR A 23 -3.23 22.75 3.96
N LEU A 24 -3.28 23.57 5.02
CA LEU A 24 -2.11 24.25 5.56
C LEU A 24 -1.05 23.25 6.05
N LEU A 25 -1.47 22.23 6.81
CA LEU A 25 -0.59 21.17 7.29
C LEU A 25 0.14 20.46 6.13
N ASN A 26 -0.59 20.09 5.08
CA ASN A 26 0.01 19.44 3.91
C ASN A 26 1.00 20.36 3.19
N ALA A 27 0.69 21.65 3.07
CA ALA A 27 1.59 22.63 2.48
C ALA A 27 2.89 22.77 3.30
N GLU A 28 2.80 22.78 4.63
CA GLU A 28 3.96 22.82 5.53
C GLU A 28 4.81 21.56 5.42
N LEU A 29 4.18 20.38 5.40
CA LEU A 29 4.87 19.10 5.21
C LEU A 29 5.62 19.08 3.88
N ASP A 30 5.01 19.54 2.80
CA ASP A 30 5.64 19.58 1.50
C ASP A 30 6.76 20.62 1.41
N ALA A 31 6.63 21.76 2.09
CA ALA A 31 7.71 22.74 2.21
C ALA A 31 8.93 22.14 2.94
N VAL A 32 8.70 21.44 4.04
CA VAL A 32 9.78 20.75 4.80
C VAL A 32 10.42 19.66 3.96
N LYS A 33 9.63 18.84 3.26
CA LYS A 33 10.13 17.81 2.34
C LYS A 33 11.03 18.45 1.27
N ARG A 34 10.56 19.49 0.58
CA ARG A 34 11.33 20.20 -0.46
C ARG A 34 12.63 20.77 0.09
N LYS A 35 12.58 21.42 1.26
CA LYS A 35 13.76 22.01 1.91
C LYS A 35 14.83 20.97 2.24
N ARG A 36 14.44 19.78 2.71
CA ARG A 36 15.38 18.71 3.07
C ARG A 36 15.79 17.82 1.90
N MET A 37 15.00 17.79 0.83
CA MET A 37 15.20 16.89 -0.31
C MET A 37 16.56 17.11 -1.00
N ALA A 38 17.02 18.35 -1.11
CA ALA A 38 18.32 18.64 -1.73
C ALA A 38 19.48 17.96 -0.99
N LYS A 39 19.55 18.12 0.33
CA LYS A 39 20.57 17.47 1.17
C LYS A 39 20.44 15.95 1.16
N LEU A 40 19.20 15.44 1.21
CA LEU A 40 18.96 13.99 1.14
C LEU A 40 19.47 13.41 -0.18
N LYS A 41 19.17 14.06 -1.32
CA LYS A 41 19.66 13.63 -2.63
C LYS A 41 21.19 13.63 -2.71
N GLN A 42 21.84 14.64 -2.13
CA GLN A 42 23.31 14.69 -2.06
C GLN A 42 23.87 13.51 -1.25
N SER A 43 23.34 13.25 -0.05
CA SER A 43 23.79 12.11 0.76
C SER A 43 23.49 10.76 0.11
N VAL A 44 22.39 10.63 -0.64
CA VAL A 44 22.10 9.43 -1.43
C VAL A 44 23.12 9.25 -2.55
N ALA A 45 23.50 10.33 -3.25
CA ALA A 45 24.50 10.26 -4.31
C ALA A 45 25.88 9.83 -3.76
N GLU A 46 26.30 10.40 -2.63
CA GLU A 46 27.54 10.04 -1.95
C GLU A 46 27.54 8.58 -1.47
N ALA A 47 26.43 8.11 -0.89
CA ALA A 47 26.27 6.71 -0.48
C ALA A 47 26.26 5.75 -1.69
N ALA A 48 25.70 6.17 -2.82
CA ALA A 48 25.71 5.38 -4.05
C ALA A 48 27.11 5.31 -4.68
N GLU A 49 27.86 6.41 -4.68
CA GLU A 49 29.23 6.48 -5.19
C GLU A 49 30.17 5.60 -4.36
N THR A 50 30.15 5.77 -3.03
CA THR A 50 30.96 4.96 -2.11
C THR A 50 30.58 3.47 -2.17
N GLY A 51 29.29 3.15 -2.25
CA GLY A 51 28.81 1.79 -2.43
C GLY A 51 29.25 1.16 -3.76
N ARG A 52 29.27 1.93 -4.85
CA ARG A 52 29.77 1.47 -6.15
C ARG A 52 31.27 1.20 -6.12
N ALA A 53 32.05 2.13 -5.58
CA ALA A 53 33.49 1.94 -5.41
C ALA A 53 33.82 0.70 -4.56
N LEU A 54 33.06 0.48 -3.48
CA LEU A 54 33.21 -0.73 -2.66
C LEU A 54 32.85 -2.01 -3.43
N LEU A 55 31.79 -1.97 -4.24
CA LEU A 55 31.39 -3.11 -5.07
C LEU A 55 32.46 -3.45 -6.12
N ASP A 56 33.01 -2.43 -6.78
CA ASP A 56 34.09 -2.58 -7.77
C ASP A 56 35.33 -3.19 -7.11
N LEU A 57 35.71 -2.71 -5.91
CA LEU A 57 36.82 -3.29 -5.14
C LEU A 57 36.57 -4.74 -4.72
N VAL A 58 35.34 -5.08 -4.31
CA VAL A 58 34.95 -6.47 -3.99
C VAL A 58 35.05 -7.36 -5.22
N ALA A 59 34.67 -6.85 -6.39
CA ALA A 59 34.77 -7.57 -7.65
C ALA A 59 36.23 -7.83 -8.04
N GLU A 60 37.11 -6.83 -7.90
CA GLU A 60 38.56 -6.97 -8.13
C GLU A 60 39.23 -7.91 -7.11
N SER A 61 38.73 -7.92 -5.87
CA SER A 61 39.32 -8.69 -4.76
C SER A 61 38.74 -10.09 -4.61
N GLN A 62 38.33 -10.76 -5.70
CA GLN A 62 37.65 -12.07 -5.66
C GLN A 62 38.43 -13.15 -4.89
N THR A 63 39.76 -13.06 -4.87
CA THR A 63 40.64 -13.99 -4.14
C THR A 63 40.43 -13.98 -2.63
N LEU A 64 40.07 -12.82 -2.05
CA LEU A 64 39.80 -12.66 -0.61
C LEU A 64 38.50 -13.34 -0.17
N PHE A 65 37.61 -13.65 -1.10
CA PHE A 65 36.29 -14.23 -0.84
C PHE A 65 36.18 -15.70 -1.27
N ARG A 66 37.30 -16.43 -1.37
CA ARG A 66 37.28 -17.88 -1.65
C ARG A 66 36.69 -18.66 -0.47
N LYS A 67 37.13 -18.36 0.75
CA LYS A 67 36.65 -18.98 2.00
C LYS A 67 37.03 -18.06 3.19
N PRO A 68 36.09 -17.32 3.81
CA PRO A 68 34.64 -17.32 3.61
C PRO A 68 34.18 -16.59 2.32
N LYS A 69 32.99 -16.94 1.80
CA LYS A 69 32.42 -16.31 0.58
C LYS A 69 31.87 -14.89 0.79
N SER A 70 31.75 -14.49 2.05
CA SER A 70 31.33 -13.15 2.45
C SER A 70 31.91 -12.82 3.82
N VAL A 71 32.20 -11.54 4.06
CA VAL A 71 32.58 -11.00 5.37
C VAL A 71 31.72 -9.79 5.71
N THR A 72 31.50 -9.54 7.00
CA THR A 72 30.83 -8.31 7.47
C THR A 72 31.88 -7.36 8.02
N LEU A 73 32.01 -6.18 7.44
CA LEU A 73 32.93 -5.13 7.85
C LEU A 73 32.11 -3.87 8.18
N TYR A 74 32.28 -3.32 9.37
CA TYR A 74 31.56 -2.11 9.82
C TYR A 74 30.02 -2.21 9.64
N GLY A 75 29.46 -3.41 9.82
CA GLY A 75 28.03 -3.68 9.62
C GLY A 75 27.60 -3.91 8.16
N ILE A 76 28.51 -3.76 7.18
CA ILE A 76 28.25 -3.98 5.76
C ILE A 76 28.74 -5.38 5.36
N LYS A 77 27.84 -6.20 4.83
CA LYS A 77 28.17 -7.56 4.35
C LYS A 77 28.62 -7.51 2.90
N CYS A 78 29.89 -7.83 2.66
CA CYS A 78 30.51 -7.84 1.34
C CYS A 78 30.87 -9.28 0.93
N GLY A 79 30.77 -9.60 -0.36
CA GLY A 79 31.21 -10.87 -0.91
C GLY A 79 30.37 -11.36 -2.07
N PHE A 80 30.55 -12.63 -2.43
CA PHE A 80 29.95 -13.21 -3.63
C PHE A 80 28.75 -14.07 -3.26
N LYS A 81 27.60 -13.76 -3.87
CA LYS A 81 26.40 -14.60 -3.83
C LYS A 81 26.12 -15.16 -5.23
N LYS A 82 25.56 -16.36 -5.30
CA LYS A 82 25.01 -16.86 -6.56
C LYS A 82 23.79 -16.01 -6.92
N GLN A 83 23.74 -15.51 -8.15
CA GLN A 83 22.55 -14.84 -8.66
C GLN A 83 21.43 -15.89 -8.74
N PRO A 84 20.24 -15.64 -8.15
CA PRO A 84 19.11 -16.51 -8.38
C PRO A 84 18.80 -16.50 -9.88
N GLY A 85 18.63 -17.68 -10.48
CA GLY A 85 18.35 -17.80 -11.91
C GLY A 85 17.14 -16.95 -12.27
N LYS A 86 17.25 -16.13 -13.33
CA LYS A 86 16.10 -15.39 -13.85
C LYS A 86 15.15 -16.43 -14.47
N ILE A 87 13.94 -16.51 -13.94
CA ILE A 87 12.86 -17.30 -14.54
C ILE A 87 12.15 -16.37 -15.50
N ASP A 88 12.33 -16.60 -16.79
CA ASP A 88 11.66 -15.86 -17.86
C ASP A 88 10.47 -16.72 -18.34
N ILE A 89 9.26 -16.29 -18.05
CA ILE A 89 8.03 -16.96 -18.48
C ILE A 89 7.53 -16.21 -19.71
N ALA A 90 7.88 -16.72 -20.90
CA ALA A 90 7.52 -16.08 -22.17
C ALA A 90 6.00 -16.09 -22.43
N ASP A 91 5.32 -17.18 -22.05
CA ASP A 91 3.86 -17.33 -22.15
C ASP A 91 3.29 -17.94 -20.87
N PRO A 92 2.65 -17.13 -20.01
CA PRO A 92 2.02 -17.59 -18.78
C PRO A 92 0.92 -18.63 -19.00
N GLU A 93 0.10 -18.51 -20.05
CA GLU A 93 -1.02 -19.42 -20.27
C GLU A 93 -0.55 -20.80 -20.74
N GLN A 94 0.42 -20.83 -21.67
CA GLN A 94 1.03 -22.07 -22.10
C GLN A 94 1.80 -22.74 -20.94
N THR A 95 2.47 -21.94 -20.11
CA THR A 95 3.19 -22.42 -18.94
C THR A 95 2.23 -23.03 -17.92
N ILE A 96 1.08 -22.41 -17.64
CA ILE A 96 0.03 -22.97 -16.77
C ILE A 96 -0.51 -24.31 -17.33
N LYS A 97 -0.76 -24.39 -18.65
CA LYS A 97 -1.21 -25.63 -19.29
C LYS A 97 -0.17 -26.75 -19.17
N LEU A 98 1.11 -26.43 -19.37
CA LEU A 98 2.21 -27.39 -19.25
C LEU A 98 2.46 -27.82 -17.80
N ILE A 99 2.34 -26.90 -16.84
CA ILE A 99 2.40 -27.21 -15.40
C ILE A 99 1.30 -28.21 -15.05
N ARG A 100 0.04 -27.96 -15.47
CA ARG A 100 -1.08 -28.88 -15.23
C ARG A 100 -0.90 -30.24 -15.92
N LYS A 101 -0.22 -30.29 -17.07
CA LYS A 101 0.00 -31.53 -17.85
C LYS A 101 1.17 -32.38 -17.34
N HIS A 102 2.29 -31.75 -16.99
CA HIS A 102 3.54 -32.45 -16.65
C HIS A 102 3.79 -32.56 -15.14
N PHE A 103 3.26 -31.62 -14.36
CA PHE A 103 3.42 -31.57 -12.91
C PHE A 103 2.07 -31.37 -12.21
N PRO A 104 1.10 -32.28 -12.43
CA PRO A 104 -0.23 -32.13 -11.83
C PRO A 104 -0.16 -32.10 -10.30
N GLU A 105 0.76 -32.85 -9.69
CA GLU A 105 0.96 -32.90 -8.23
C GLU A 105 1.56 -31.62 -7.63
N LEU A 106 2.21 -30.77 -8.44
CA LEU A 106 2.81 -29.50 -8.00
C LEU A 106 2.05 -28.28 -8.52
N ALA A 107 0.96 -28.49 -9.26
CA ALA A 107 0.21 -27.43 -9.91
C ALA A 107 -0.32 -26.38 -8.92
N ASP A 108 -0.76 -26.80 -7.73
CA ASP A 108 -1.25 -25.90 -6.68
C ASP A 108 -0.14 -25.03 -6.07
N ASN A 109 1.10 -25.50 -6.07
CA ASN A 109 2.26 -24.71 -5.60
C ASN A 109 2.82 -23.79 -6.68
N LEU A 110 2.70 -24.17 -7.95
CA LEU A 110 3.29 -23.45 -9.09
C LEU A 110 2.32 -22.46 -9.74
N ILE A 111 1.02 -22.57 -9.45
CA ILE A 111 -0.04 -21.68 -9.95
C ILE A 111 -0.62 -20.91 -8.77
N ALA A 112 -0.34 -19.61 -8.72
CA ALA A 112 -0.94 -18.74 -7.70
C ALA A 112 -2.41 -18.44 -8.06
N THR A 113 -3.35 -19.08 -7.37
CA THR A 113 -4.78 -18.77 -7.47
C THR A 113 -5.16 -17.80 -6.36
N LYS A 114 -5.65 -16.60 -6.70
CA LYS A 114 -6.13 -15.61 -5.72
C LYS A 114 -7.65 -15.61 -5.71
N GLU A 115 -8.24 -16.31 -4.75
CA GLU A 115 -9.69 -16.26 -4.50
C GLU A 115 -9.96 -15.19 -3.44
N ALA A 116 -10.76 -14.19 -3.79
CA ALA A 116 -11.20 -13.15 -2.87
C ALA A 116 -12.71 -12.96 -3.01
N PRO A 117 -13.47 -12.86 -1.90
CA PRO A 117 -14.90 -12.62 -1.95
C PRO A 117 -15.17 -11.23 -2.54
N SER A 118 -15.99 -11.17 -3.59
CA SER A 118 -16.41 -9.90 -4.19
C SER A 118 -17.51 -9.26 -3.35
N LYS A 119 -17.19 -8.16 -2.66
CA LYS A 119 -18.17 -7.37 -1.90
C LYS A 119 -19.27 -6.81 -2.80
N GLU A 120 -18.94 -6.45 -4.04
CA GLU A 120 -19.91 -5.99 -5.04
C GLU A 120 -20.85 -7.12 -5.46
N GLY A 121 -20.33 -8.33 -5.69
CA GLY A 121 -21.14 -9.51 -5.99
C GLY A 121 -22.07 -9.87 -4.83
N LEU A 122 -21.56 -9.80 -3.59
CA LEU A 122 -22.35 -10.05 -2.39
C LEU A 122 -23.48 -9.02 -2.21
N ASN A 123 -23.29 -7.75 -2.57
CA ASN A 123 -24.35 -6.73 -2.50
C ASN A 123 -25.49 -6.94 -3.51
N THR A 124 -25.30 -7.77 -4.54
CA THR A 124 -26.36 -8.10 -5.52
C THR A 124 -27.17 -9.34 -5.16
N CYS A 125 -26.72 -10.12 -4.17
CA CYS A 125 -27.41 -11.32 -3.73
C CYS A 125 -28.53 -11.00 -2.74
N ASP A 126 -29.61 -11.78 -2.77
CA ASP A 126 -30.70 -11.68 -1.81
C ASP A 126 -30.25 -12.14 -0.41
N ALA A 127 -30.91 -11.63 0.62
CA ALA A 127 -30.58 -11.93 2.03
C ALA A 127 -30.64 -13.43 2.34
N ALA A 128 -31.46 -14.20 1.62
CA ALA A 128 -31.54 -15.66 1.76
C ALA A 128 -30.28 -16.38 1.25
N THR A 129 -29.64 -15.89 0.19
CA THR A 129 -28.39 -16.43 -0.34
C THR A 129 -27.19 -15.97 0.49
N LEU A 130 -27.19 -14.72 0.95
CA LEU A 130 -26.14 -14.19 1.83
C LEU A 130 -26.07 -14.93 3.17
N LYS A 131 -27.23 -15.25 3.76
CA LYS A 131 -27.32 -16.05 4.99
C LYS A 131 -26.78 -17.48 4.83
N LYS A 132 -26.88 -18.07 3.62
CA LYS A 132 -26.30 -19.38 3.30
C LYS A 132 -24.77 -19.35 3.16
N ILE A 133 -24.21 -18.21 2.76
CA ILE A 133 -22.76 -17.99 2.56
C ILE A 133 -22.09 -17.41 3.82
N GLY A 134 -22.86 -17.22 4.91
CA GLY A 134 -22.36 -16.70 6.19
C GLY A 134 -22.16 -15.18 6.20
N VAL A 135 -22.69 -14.46 5.22
CA VAL A 135 -22.69 -13.00 5.18
C VAL A 135 -23.95 -12.49 5.87
N THR A 136 -23.77 -11.75 6.97
CA THR A 136 -24.87 -11.13 7.71
C THR A 136 -25.06 -9.71 7.22
N VAL A 137 -26.18 -9.43 6.55
CA VAL A 137 -26.59 -8.05 6.26
C VAL A 137 -27.13 -7.48 7.56
N THR A 138 -26.35 -6.61 8.17
CA THR A 138 -26.77 -5.85 9.35
C THR A 138 -27.19 -4.48 8.83
N SER A 139 -28.39 -4.03 9.19
CA SER A 139 -28.94 -2.69 8.91
C SER A 139 -29.64 -2.48 7.54
N ASP A 140 -30.81 -3.09 7.36
CA ASP A 140 -31.79 -2.75 6.30
C ASP A 140 -32.87 -1.81 6.87
N THR A 141 -32.45 -0.61 7.27
CA THR A 141 -33.31 0.41 7.88
C THR A 141 -32.94 1.78 7.32
N ASP A 142 -33.92 2.67 7.16
CA ASP A 142 -33.66 4.05 6.78
C ASP A 142 -32.77 4.73 7.82
N VAL A 143 -31.54 5.07 7.42
CA VAL A 143 -30.57 5.76 8.28
C VAL A 143 -30.48 7.21 7.86
N ALA A 144 -30.53 8.13 8.83
CA ALA A 144 -30.21 9.53 8.58
C ALA A 144 -28.77 9.63 8.06
N PHE A 145 -28.59 10.34 6.94
CA PHE A 145 -27.31 10.43 6.24
C PHE A 145 -26.94 11.88 5.96
N ILE A 146 -25.65 12.18 6.08
CA ILE A 146 -25.05 13.47 5.74
C ILE A 146 -23.92 13.17 4.73
N SER A 147 -24.04 13.72 3.52
CA SER A 147 -22.97 13.67 2.51
C SER A 147 -22.67 15.04 1.95
N ASP A 148 -21.39 15.27 1.70
CA ASP A 148 -20.91 16.41 0.93
C ASP A 148 -20.45 15.96 -0.47
N PRO A 149 -20.87 16.66 -1.54
CA PRO A 149 -20.51 16.30 -2.90
C PRO A 149 -19.15 16.84 -3.37
N THR A 150 -18.35 17.52 -2.54
CA THR A 150 -17.25 18.39 -3.03
C THR A 150 -15.82 18.04 -2.55
N SER A 151 -15.02 17.51 -3.49
CA SER A 151 -13.54 17.53 -3.59
C SER A 151 -12.70 16.47 -2.85
N ASP A 152 -11.52 16.13 -3.40
CA ASP A 152 -10.63 15.04 -2.92
C ASP A 152 -9.97 15.28 -1.54
N VAL A 153 -9.86 16.53 -1.06
CA VAL A 153 -9.39 16.83 0.30
C VAL A 153 -10.37 16.26 1.34
N ASP A 154 -11.62 16.06 0.93
CA ASP A 154 -12.66 15.47 1.77
C ASP A 154 -12.36 14.03 2.17
N LYS A 155 -11.53 13.26 1.46
CA LYS A 155 -11.25 11.86 1.88
C LYS A 155 -10.44 11.80 3.18
N ILE A 156 -9.43 12.66 3.31
CA ILE A 156 -8.61 12.73 4.52
C ILE A 156 -9.44 13.32 5.68
N VAL A 157 -10.18 14.39 5.38
CA VAL A 157 -11.08 15.02 6.36
C VAL A 157 -12.18 14.06 6.81
N SER A 158 -12.78 13.30 5.89
CA SER A 158 -13.83 12.32 6.21
C SER A 158 -13.28 11.11 6.95
N ALA A 159 -12.05 10.66 6.66
CA ALA A 159 -11.40 9.61 7.46
C ALA A 159 -11.14 10.09 8.90
N LEU A 160 -10.61 11.31 9.08
CA LEU A 160 -10.40 11.90 10.40
C LEU A 160 -11.70 12.09 11.18
N LEU A 161 -12.76 12.54 10.51
CA LEU A 161 -14.08 12.70 11.13
C LEU A 161 -14.72 11.36 11.48
N LYS A 162 -14.59 10.35 10.62
CA LYS A 162 -15.09 8.99 10.89
C LYS A 162 -14.41 8.40 12.12
N ASP A 163 -13.09 8.48 12.21
CA ASP A 163 -12.35 8.03 13.39
C ASP A 163 -12.77 8.79 14.65
N ALA A 164 -13.02 10.10 14.56
CA ALA A 164 -13.47 10.89 15.71
C ALA A 164 -14.92 10.56 16.15
N MET A 165 -15.79 10.22 15.21
CA MET A 165 -17.19 9.85 15.50
C MET A 165 -17.29 8.42 16.03
N GLU A 166 -16.46 7.48 15.57
CA GLU A 166 -16.41 6.09 16.09
C GLU A 166 -15.83 5.99 17.51
N VAL A 167 -15.09 7.01 17.98
CA VAL A 167 -14.52 7.06 19.35
C VAL A 167 -15.47 7.73 20.35
N ALA A 168 -16.57 8.34 19.88
CA ALA A 168 -17.53 9.06 20.72
C ALA A 168 -18.71 8.21 21.23
N ASP A 169 -18.74 6.91 20.90
CA ASP A 169 -19.64 5.88 21.45
C ASP A 169 -18.87 4.91 22.36
#